data_AF-A0A9E0K2X0-F1
#
_entry.id   AF-A0A9E0K2X0-F1
#
_cell.length_a   1.000
_cell.length_b   1.000
_cell.length_c   1.000
_cell.angle_alpha   90.00
_cell.angle_beta   90.00
_cell.angle_gamma   90.00
#
_symmetry.space_group_name_H-M   'P 1'
#
loop_
_entity.id
_entity.type
_entity.pdbx_description
1 polymer ?
#
loop_
_entity_poly.entity_id
_entity_poly.type
_entity_poly.pdbx_seq_one_letter_code
_entity_poly.pdbx_strand_id
1 'polypeptide(L)'
;MIKISDSITLARTKFKIRRIRLTLSLIMISLLCSILILGYIALERSAASLNEFSNQGLNGRYLVSVSRWNGISVYDKVANEELFSEAESLYKKSVEEEKKTYKEYGIDYYEDLSQAPTATYGGSDEKYFNFGSKYANQVIVEFLQSNYPVTKTEKIELLLKEYGAINKYTAQPFAAKNGSFTMLQNGQEPETQKVINDDNYQKISSYVSYMNSVDDDLANPFIGSDYKLEKNEIPILVNYEIAEKFLGLKPIDTSATEQEKYDRIQELRKRVSEESRTFCWRNDASKALYATALIANNDKNSNVRYNLGNDTCSTPTVKEDKRSTEEVLLEKENTKLQKELGQYEEPASKFVTVRPIGVMPDMPDSMYMSDVKDFLQAMTSSTLDRGSAIVPRDLYEKNVEDEVIKDIFEQKTVGSSFMEILFGSDAYIAEFSTADEMREFIKDVDCASEYCGPDVSLKVETFSNNAAIIYDTKNYAMNIFLWVLLASSVVITLLIYIVINRILADSRKETSVFRAIGYSRFEISQIYIMYIALFSSIVSILTTIISAVVVMAVKSIYEPQASLYFTNFFALDQTKDFVIVDFSILIPLIGVPVFVIGIIASIIPLIINTHRSPLKNLRAE
;
A
#
# COMPACT_ATOMS: atom_id res chain seq x y z
N MET A 1 15.72 48.35 -52.85
CA MET A 1 15.08 47.17 -52.25
C MET A 1 15.94 45.95 -52.46
N ILE A 2 16.56 45.47 -51.37
CA ILE A 2 17.28 44.19 -51.36
C ILE A 2 16.24 43.08 -51.55
N LYS A 3 16.48 42.16 -52.51
CA LYS A 3 15.64 40.98 -52.67
C LYS A 3 15.92 40.02 -51.51
N ILE A 4 14.89 39.31 -51.04
CA ILE A 4 14.99 38.32 -49.95
C ILE A 4 16.10 37.27 -50.26
N SER A 5 16.27 36.90 -51.53
CA SER A 5 17.35 36.02 -52.01
C SER A 5 18.75 36.52 -51.68
N ASP A 6 18.96 37.83 -51.77
CA ASP A 6 20.26 38.47 -51.59
C ASP A 6 20.58 38.59 -50.09
N SER A 7 19.55 38.86 -49.27
CA SER A 7 19.66 38.81 -47.81
C SER A 7 20.01 37.41 -47.30
N ILE A 8 19.42 36.34 -47.86
CA ILE A 8 19.75 34.95 -47.52
C ILE A 8 21.20 34.62 -47.91
N THR A 9 21.63 35.06 -49.09
CA THR A 9 22.99 34.81 -49.59
C THR A 9 24.04 35.51 -48.73
N LEU A 10 23.81 36.77 -48.35
CA LEU A 10 24.68 37.48 -47.40
C LEU A 10 24.71 36.82 -46.02
N ALA A 11 23.56 36.42 -45.49
CA ALA A 11 23.47 35.74 -44.19
C ALA A 11 24.27 34.42 -44.18
N ARG A 12 24.12 33.58 -45.22
CA ARG A 12 24.88 32.32 -45.37
C ARG A 12 26.39 32.55 -45.44
N THR A 13 26.83 33.58 -46.17
CA THR A 13 28.26 33.88 -46.32
C THR A 13 28.87 34.27 -44.97
N LYS A 14 28.11 34.97 -44.12
CA LYS A 14 28.50 35.34 -42.76
C LYS A 14 28.70 34.15 -41.83
N PHE A 15 27.88 33.10 -41.95
CA PHE A 15 28.04 31.85 -41.20
C PHE A 15 29.35 31.12 -41.55
N LYS A 16 29.79 31.16 -42.82
CA LYS A 16 31.00 30.47 -43.28
C LYS A 16 32.30 31.06 -42.70
N ILE A 17 32.37 32.38 -42.53
CA ILE A 17 33.60 33.08 -42.12
C ILE A 17 33.92 32.83 -40.62
N ARG A 18 32.91 32.58 -39.78
CA ARG A 18 33.06 32.49 -38.32
C ARG A 18 32.77 31.08 -37.78
N ARG A 19 33.13 30.06 -38.56
CA ARG A 19 32.67 28.66 -38.47
C ARG A 19 32.86 28.02 -37.09
N ILE A 20 34.06 28.09 -36.49
CA ILE A 20 34.38 27.33 -35.27
C ILE A 20 33.60 27.84 -34.05
N ARG A 21 33.72 29.14 -33.73
CA ARG A 21 33.09 29.73 -32.54
C ARG A 21 31.56 29.68 -32.60
N LEU A 22 30.99 29.92 -33.78
CA LEU A 22 29.55 29.93 -33.97
C LEU A 22 28.96 28.51 -33.87
N THR A 23 29.67 27.51 -34.38
CA THR A 23 29.29 26.09 -34.24
C THR A 23 29.31 25.66 -32.77
N LEU A 24 30.35 26.05 -32.00
CA LEU A 24 30.44 25.78 -30.56
C LEU A 24 29.26 26.38 -29.79
N SER A 25 28.93 27.66 -30.03
CA SER A 25 27.78 28.30 -29.37
C SER A 25 26.44 27.65 -29.77
N LEU A 26 26.27 27.30 -31.04
CA LEU A 26 25.07 26.59 -31.52
C LEU A 26 24.91 25.25 -30.80
N ILE A 27 25.96 24.44 -30.72
CA ILE A 27 25.90 23.13 -30.05
C ILE A 27 25.57 23.31 -28.57
N MET A 28 26.26 24.21 -27.86
CA MET A 28 26.03 24.44 -26.43
C MET A 28 24.60 24.88 -26.13
N ILE A 29 24.06 25.85 -26.89
CA ILE A 29 22.68 26.32 -26.71
C ILE A 29 21.70 25.20 -27.06
N SER A 30 21.93 24.49 -28.16
CA SER A 30 21.01 23.43 -28.60
C SER A 30 20.94 22.28 -27.60
N LEU A 31 22.07 21.90 -27.01
CA LEU A 31 22.20 20.83 -26.04
C LEU A 31 21.57 21.21 -24.70
N LEU A 32 21.80 22.45 -24.23
CA LEU A 32 21.17 22.95 -23.01
C LEU A 32 19.64 23.05 -23.15
N CYS A 33 19.13 23.57 -24.28
CA CYS A 33 17.70 23.56 -24.58
C CYS A 33 17.12 22.13 -24.63
N SER A 34 17.84 21.20 -25.24
CA SER A 34 17.40 19.79 -25.34
C SER A 34 17.28 19.15 -23.96
N ILE A 35 18.27 19.32 -23.08
CA ILE A 35 18.26 18.73 -21.74
C ILE A 35 17.09 19.26 -20.91
N LEU A 36 16.85 20.57 -20.92
CA LEU A 36 15.80 21.18 -20.10
C LEU A 36 14.41 20.74 -20.52
N ILE A 37 14.14 20.75 -21.83
CA ILE A 37 12.80 20.42 -22.31
C ILE A 37 12.55 18.92 -22.21
N LEU A 38 13.55 18.08 -22.53
CA LEU A 38 13.42 16.64 -22.29
C LEU A 38 13.26 16.31 -20.81
N GLY A 39 13.99 16.98 -19.92
CA GLY A 39 13.84 16.79 -18.48
C GLY A 39 12.43 17.13 -17.99
N TYR A 40 11.86 18.24 -18.48
CA TYR A 40 10.48 18.63 -18.17
C TYR A 40 9.48 17.58 -18.64
N ILE A 41 9.57 17.19 -19.92
CA ILE A 41 8.65 16.20 -20.52
C ILE A 41 8.80 14.86 -19.81
N ALA A 42 10.03 14.41 -19.56
CA ALA A 42 10.31 13.16 -18.85
C ALA A 42 9.67 13.17 -17.45
N LEU A 43 9.78 14.27 -16.70
CA LEU A 43 9.20 14.38 -15.38
C LEU A 43 7.66 14.39 -15.42
N GLU A 44 7.06 15.16 -16.33
CA GLU A 44 5.61 15.23 -16.50
C GLU A 44 5.01 13.88 -16.92
N ARG A 45 5.62 13.24 -17.92
CA ARG A 45 5.14 11.96 -18.48
C ARG A 45 5.40 10.80 -17.54
N SER A 46 6.56 10.74 -16.90
CA SER A 46 6.83 9.72 -15.88
C SER A 46 5.83 9.83 -14.72
N ALA A 47 5.49 11.05 -14.30
CA ALA A 47 4.47 11.26 -13.26
C ALA A 47 3.06 10.88 -13.73
N ALA A 48 2.71 11.16 -14.98
CA ALA A 48 1.43 10.73 -15.57
C ALA A 48 1.36 9.20 -15.68
N SER A 49 2.43 8.57 -16.14
CA SER A 49 2.57 7.13 -16.23
C SER A 49 2.49 6.48 -14.85
N LEU A 50 3.20 7.03 -13.85
CA LEU A 50 3.11 6.57 -12.48
C LEU A 50 1.67 6.62 -11.96
N ASN A 51 0.93 7.70 -12.22
CA ASN A 51 -0.49 7.79 -11.87
C ASN A 51 -1.33 6.71 -12.58
N GLU A 52 -1.08 6.42 -13.85
CA GLU A 52 -1.81 5.37 -14.58
C GLU A 52 -1.57 3.97 -14.00
N PHE A 53 -0.35 3.67 -13.59
CA PHE A 53 0.00 2.44 -12.89
C PHE A 53 -0.57 2.41 -11.46
N SER A 54 -0.50 3.54 -10.76
CA SER A 54 -1.06 3.74 -9.42
C SER A 54 -2.56 3.39 -9.36
N ASN A 55 -3.30 3.77 -10.41
CA ASN A 55 -4.72 3.50 -10.56
C ASN A 55 -5.06 2.03 -10.82
N GLN A 56 -4.08 1.16 -11.10
CA GLN A 56 -4.31 -0.29 -11.24
C GLN A 56 -4.48 -0.99 -9.89
N GLY A 57 -3.95 -0.42 -8.81
CA GLY A 57 -4.13 -0.92 -7.44
C GLY A 57 -4.94 0.06 -6.61
N LEU A 58 -4.55 0.22 -5.35
CA LEU A 58 -5.19 1.18 -4.44
C LEU A 58 -4.52 2.56 -4.43
N ASN A 59 -3.35 2.70 -5.04
CA ASN A 59 -2.56 3.93 -5.02
C ASN A 59 -3.18 5.08 -5.85
N GLY A 60 -4.25 4.82 -6.62
CA GLY A 60 -5.08 5.84 -7.27
C GLY A 60 -6.17 6.44 -6.36
N ARG A 61 -6.33 5.90 -5.15
CA ARG A 61 -7.47 6.19 -4.26
C ARG A 61 -6.96 6.79 -2.96
N TYR A 62 -7.65 7.79 -2.44
CA TYR A 62 -7.30 8.46 -1.18
C TYR A 62 -8.04 7.78 -0.02
N LEU A 63 -7.51 6.63 0.42
CA LEU A 63 -8.13 5.80 1.45
C LEU A 63 -7.51 6.03 2.82
N VAL A 64 -8.35 6.13 3.85
CA VAL A 64 -7.95 6.16 5.26
C VAL A 64 -8.68 5.07 6.03
N SER A 65 -7.98 4.49 6.99
CA SER A 65 -8.55 3.60 7.99
C SER A 65 -8.98 4.44 9.18
N VAL A 66 -10.19 4.21 9.66
CA VAL A 66 -10.80 4.84 10.82
C VAL A 66 -11.17 3.73 11.79
N SER A 67 -10.40 3.60 12.86
CA SER A 67 -10.70 2.67 13.95
C SER A 67 -11.04 3.43 15.22
N ARG A 68 -11.82 2.79 16.09
CA ARG A 68 -12.10 3.33 17.42
C ARG A 68 -10.84 3.19 18.27
N TRP A 69 -10.50 4.23 19.04
CA TRP A 69 -9.27 4.23 19.82
C TRP A 69 -9.47 4.94 21.15
N ASN A 70 -9.34 4.22 22.25
CA ASN A 70 -9.46 4.80 23.58
C ASN A 70 -8.11 5.03 24.31
N GLY A 71 -6.98 4.71 23.66
CA GLY A 71 -5.64 5.04 24.14
C GLY A 71 -5.09 4.16 25.27
N ILE A 72 -3.76 4.09 25.38
CA ILE A 72 -3.02 3.27 26.35
C ILE A 72 -3.12 3.83 27.79
N SER A 73 -3.43 5.13 27.95
CA SER A 73 -3.58 5.77 29.28
C SER A 73 -4.79 5.25 30.08
N VAL A 74 -5.65 4.42 29.47
CA VAL A 74 -6.76 3.75 30.14
C VAL A 74 -6.29 2.67 31.11
N TYR A 75 -5.13 2.04 30.87
CA TYR A 75 -4.57 1.03 31.79
C TYR A 75 -4.36 1.57 33.20
N ASP A 76 -3.83 2.80 33.33
CA ASP A 76 -3.59 3.45 34.62
C ASP A 76 -4.91 3.82 35.34
N LYS A 77 -6.01 3.96 34.59
CA LYS A 77 -7.31 4.36 35.15
C LYS A 77 -8.11 3.17 35.67
N VAL A 78 -7.96 2.02 35.03
CA VAL A 78 -8.60 0.77 35.48
C VAL A 78 -7.84 0.15 36.64
N ALA A 79 -6.54 0.43 36.79
CA ALA A 79 -5.72 -0.05 37.91
C ALA A 79 -5.99 0.73 39.22
N ASN A 80 -7.19 0.59 39.80
CA ASN A 80 -7.55 1.20 41.08
C ASN A 80 -8.22 0.22 42.05
N GLU A 81 -8.08 0.49 43.36
CA GLU A 81 -8.48 -0.44 44.42
C GLU A 81 -10.00 -0.66 44.49
N GLU A 82 -10.81 0.31 44.05
CA GLU A 82 -12.27 0.19 44.02
C GLU A 82 -12.69 -0.89 43.01
N LEU A 83 -12.20 -0.80 41.78
CA LEU A 83 -12.50 -1.78 40.73
C LEU A 83 -11.90 -3.16 41.07
N PHE A 84 -10.70 -3.21 41.67
CA PHE A 84 -10.13 -4.48 42.15
C PHE A 84 -11.05 -5.14 43.19
N SER A 85 -11.52 -4.38 44.16
CA SER A 85 -12.41 -4.87 45.22
C SER A 85 -13.75 -5.36 44.66
N GLU A 86 -14.31 -4.66 43.68
CA GLU A 86 -15.54 -5.05 43.00
C GLU A 86 -15.37 -6.39 42.26
N ALA A 87 -14.32 -6.53 41.46
CA ALA A 87 -14.06 -7.75 40.72
C ALA A 87 -13.79 -8.94 41.65
N GLU A 88 -13.03 -8.72 42.73
CA GLU A 88 -12.81 -9.73 43.79
C GLU A 88 -14.12 -10.16 44.47
N SER A 89 -15.04 -9.23 44.71
CA SER A 89 -16.35 -9.51 45.29
C SER A 89 -17.19 -10.41 44.37
N LEU A 90 -17.24 -10.08 43.07
CA LEU A 90 -17.93 -10.88 42.06
C LEU A 90 -17.34 -12.29 41.96
N TYR A 91 -16.00 -12.40 41.93
CA TYR A 91 -15.31 -13.70 41.91
C TYR A 91 -15.64 -14.54 43.14
N LYS A 92 -15.51 -13.99 44.35
CA LYS A 92 -15.80 -14.71 45.61
C LYS A 92 -17.24 -15.21 45.65
N LYS A 93 -18.20 -14.36 45.23
CA LYS A 93 -19.61 -14.75 45.14
C LYS A 93 -19.82 -15.92 44.18
N SER A 94 -19.23 -15.86 42.98
CA SER A 94 -19.35 -16.95 42.01
C SER A 94 -18.69 -18.24 42.50
N VAL A 95 -17.53 -18.15 43.16
CA VAL A 95 -16.86 -19.32 43.75
C VAL A 95 -17.72 -19.96 44.85
N GLU A 96 -18.42 -19.18 45.67
CA GLU A 96 -19.36 -19.70 46.67
C GLU A 96 -20.57 -20.40 46.04
N GLU A 97 -21.14 -19.80 44.98
CA GLU A 97 -22.24 -20.37 44.21
C GLU A 97 -21.82 -21.68 43.52
N GLU A 98 -20.68 -21.68 42.83
CA GLU A 98 -20.12 -22.88 42.20
C GLU A 98 -19.82 -23.96 43.23
N LYS A 99 -19.18 -23.64 44.38
CA LYS A 99 -18.96 -24.60 45.49
C LYS A 99 -20.26 -25.27 45.95
N LYS A 100 -21.35 -24.52 46.01
CA LYS A 100 -22.67 -25.05 46.38
C LYS A 100 -23.20 -25.98 45.30
N THR A 101 -23.16 -25.58 44.03
CA THR A 101 -23.63 -26.39 42.90
C THR A 101 -22.82 -27.69 42.78
N TYR A 102 -21.49 -27.64 42.85
CA TYR A 102 -20.62 -28.82 42.85
C TYR A 102 -20.98 -29.82 43.96
N LYS A 103 -21.29 -29.32 45.17
CA LYS A 103 -21.73 -30.14 46.29
C LYS A 103 -23.08 -30.81 46.04
N GLU A 104 -24.02 -30.14 45.36
CA GLU A 104 -25.32 -30.71 44.99
C GLU A 104 -25.17 -31.90 44.02
N TYR A 105 -24.15 -31.86 43.16
CA TYR A 105 -23.79 -32.95 42.25
C TYR A 105 -22.87 -34.02 42.87
N GLY A 106 -22.42 -33.83 44.11
CA GLY A 106 -21.50 -34.75 44.79
C GLY A 106 -20.10 -34.79 44.16
N ILE A 107 -19.67 -33.69 43.53
CA ILE A 107 -18.37 -33.55 42.85
C ILE A 107 -17.48 -32.61 43.66
N ASP A 108 -16.19 -32.94 43.80
CA ASP A 108 -15.22 -32.07 44.46
C ASP A 108 -14.99 -30.79 43.64
N TYR A 109 -15.14 -29.64 44.29
CA TYR A 109 -14.87 -28.34 43.68
C TYR A 109 -13.38 -28.03 43.71
N TYR A 110 -12.82 -27.71 42.54
CA TYR A 110 -11.47 -27.18 42.39
C TYR A 110 -11.55 -25.74 41.92
N GLU A 111 -10.99 -24.85 42.71
CA GLU A 111 -11.01 -23.42 42.40
C GLU A 111 -10.08 -23.12 41.22
N ASP A 112 -10.63 -22.57 40.14
CA ASP A 112 -9.84 -22.12 39.00
C ASP A 112 -9.17 -20.78 39.31
N LEU A 113 -7.96 -20.88 39.86
CA LEU A 113 -7.13 -19.73 40.19
C LEU A 113 -6.75 -18.88 38.96
N SER A 114 -6.87 -19.40 37.74
CA SER A 114 -6.63 -18.61 36.53
C SER A 114 -7.70 -17.55 36.30
N GLN A 115 -8.88 -17.70 36.91
CA GLN A 115 -9.97 -16.73 36.88
C GLN A 115 -9.94 -15.74 38.04
N ALA A 116 -8.93 -15.80 38.92
CA ALA A 116 -8.73 -14.79 39.95
C ALA A 116 -8.63 -13.39 39.30
N PRO A 117 -9.38 -12.38 39.76
CA PRO A 117 -9.49 -11.10 39.05
C PRO A 117 -8.22 -10.26 39.04
N THR A 118 -7.33 -10.48 40.01
CA THR A 118 -6.10 -9.70 40.18
C THR A 118 -4.88 -10.60 40.22
N ALA A 119 -3.74 -10.10 39.76
CA ALA A 119 -2.44 -10.76 39.85
C ALA A 119 -1.36 -9.76 40.32
N THR A 120 -0.20 -10.28 40.71
CA THR A 120 0.97 -9.50 41.13
C THR A 120 2.20 -9.89 40.29
N TYR A 121 3.03 -8.91 39.95
CA TYR A 121 4.14 -9.14 39.03
C TYR A 121 5.44 -9.39 39.80
N GLY A 122 6.07 -10.55 39.61
CA GLY A 122 7.44 -10.80 40.08
C GLY A 122 7.66 -10.63 41.60
N GLY A 123 6.61 -10.79 42.42
CA GLY A 123 6.70 -10.61 43.88
C GLY A 123 6.64 -9.15 44.35
N SER A 124 6.23 -8.20 43.50
CA SER A 124 5.84 -6.86 43.95
C SER A 124 4.48 -6.89 44.65
N ASP A 125 4.23 -5.92 45.53
CA ASP A 125 2.91 -5.67 46.13
C ASP A 125 1.95 -4.93 45.15
N GLU A 126 2.42 -4.60 43.94
CA GLU A 126 1.61 -3.92 42.94
C GLU A 126 0.63 -4.91 42.29
N LYS A 127 -0.65 -4.70 42.58
CA LYS A 127 -1.76 -5.44 42.00
C LYS A 127 -2.09 -4.91 40.60
N TYR A 128 -2.41 -5.82 39.69
CA TYR A 128 -2.99 -5.48 38.40
C TYR A 128 -4.16 -6.42 38.08
N PHE A 129 -5.03 -6.01 37.17
CA PHE A 129 -6.11 -6.85 36.70
C PHE A 129 -5.59 -8.04 35.88
N ASN A 130 -6.02 -9.24 36.22
CA ASN A 130 -5.88 -10.40 35.36
C ASN A 130 -6.88 -10.28 34.19
N PHE A 131 -6.43 -9.79 33.05
CA PHE A 131 -7.28 -9.60 31.86
C PHE A 131 -7.88 -10.89 31.29
N GLY A 132 -7.38 -12.06 31.69
CA GLY A 132 -7.97 -13.36 31.35
C GLY A 132 -9.15 -13.77 32.25
N SER A 133 -9.39 -13.05 33.35
CA SER A 133 -10.52 -13.30 34.25
C SER A 133 -11.81 -12.69 33.68
N LYS A 134 -12.87 -13.49 33.61
CA LYS A 134 -14.20 -13.01 33.18
C LYS A 134 -14.73 -11.90 34.11
N TYR A 135 -14.42 -11.96 35.40
CA TYR A 135 -14.88 -11.00 36.40
C TYR A 135 -14.12 -9.67 36.30
N ALA A 136 -12.79 -9.73 36.13
CA ALA A 136 -12.00 -8.54 35.85
C ALA A 136 -12.48 -7.87 34.56
N ASN A 137 -12.64 -8.65 33.48
CA ASN A 137 -13.10 -8.14 32.20
C ASN A 137 -14.49 -7.50 32.32
N GLN A 138 -15.43 -8.10 33.05
CA GLN A 138 -16.75 -7.51 33.29
C GLN A 138 -16.66 -6.12 33.94
N VAL A 139 -15.98 -6.01 35.08
CA VAL A 139 -15.87 -4.73 35.82
C VAL A 139 -15.17 -3.67 34.99
N ILE A 140 -14.09 -4.04 34.30
CA ILE A 140 -13.36 -3.12 33.43
C ILE A 140 -14.25 -2.64 32.28
N VAL A 141 -14.95 -3.55 31.59
CA VAL A 141 -15.84 -3.22 30.47
C VAL A 141 -16.94 -2.26 30.93
N GLU A 142 -17.61 -2.55 32.04
CA GLU A 142 -18.67 -1.69 32.60
C GLU A 142 -18.15 -0.29 32.97
N PHE A 143 -16.97 -0.23 33.60
CA PHE A 143 -16.30 1.03 33.93
C PHE A 143 -15.97 1.84 32.68
N LEU A 144 -15.38 1.22 31.66
CA LEU A 144 -14.99 1.91 30.44
C LEU A 144 -16.19 2.37 29.61
N GLN A 145 -17.23 1.55 29.48
CA GLN A 145 -18.45 1.95 28.78
C GLN A 145 -19.13 3.17 29.43
N SER A 146 -19.05 3.28 30.76
CA SER A 146 -19.67 4.37 31.51
C SER A 146 -18.86 5.67 31.50
N ASN A 147 -17.52 5.57 31.57
CA ASN A 147 -16.64 6.74 31.74
C ASN A 147 -15.92 7.16 30.45
N TYR A 148 -15.77 6.24 29.49
CA TYR A 148 -15.04 6.40 28.23
C TYR A 148 -15.82 5.75 27.08
N PRO A 149 -17.05 6.21 26.78
CA PRO A 149 -17.88 5.58 25.78
C PRO A 149 -17.21 5.61 24.41
N VAL A 150 -17.20 4.46 23.74
CA VAL A 150 -16.68 4.34 22.37
C VAL A 150 -17.47 5.22 21.40
N THR A 151 -16.77 5.81 20.43
CA THR A 151 -17.40 6.59 19.36
C THR A 151 -18.43 5.73 18.61
N LYS A 152 -19.70 6.14 18.64
CA LYS A 152 -20.79 5.45 17.95
C LYS A 152 -20.65 5.51 16.44
N THR A 153 -21.12 4.47 15.75
CA THR A 153 -21.04 4.35 14.29
C THR A 153 -21.71 5.52 13.58
N GLU A 154 -22.87 5.99 14.05
CA GLU A 154 -23.60 7.11 13.44
C GLU A 154 -22.78 8.41 13.49
N LYS A 155 -21.97 8.59 14.54
CA LYS A 155 -21.09 9.75 14.67
C LYS A 155 -19.91 9.67 13.69
N ILE A 156 -19.36 8.47 13.50
CA ILE A 156 -18.32 8.24 12.48
C ILE A 156 -18.89 8.57 11.10
N GLU A 157 -20.09 8.08 10.77
CA GLU A 157 -20.73 8.35 9.49
C GLU A 157 -21.00 9.84 9.24
N LEU A 158 -21.44 10.56 10.27
CA LEU A 158 -21.61 12.02 10.20
C LEU A 158 -20.28 12.72 9.90
N LEU A 159 -19.21 12.39 10.64
CA LEU A 159 -17.87 12.96 10.42
C LEU A 159 -17.37 12.67 9.00
N LEU A 160 -17.46 11.42 8.54
CA LEU A 160 -17.05 11.05 7.18
C LEU A 160 -17.78 11.90 6.13
N LYS A 161 -19.09 12.11 6.31
CA LYS A 161 -19.91 12.93 5.41
C LYS A 161 -19.55 14.42 5.47
N GLU A 162 -19.28 14.96 6.66
CA GLU A 162 -18.90 16.36 6.85
C GLU A 162 -17.59 16.73 6.14
N TYR A 163 -16.63 15.81 6.14
CA TYR A 163 -15.33 15.98 5.46
C TYR A 163 -15.34 15.51 4.00
N GLY A 164 -16.51 15.16 3.44
CA GLY A 164 -16.66 14.87 2.02
C GLY A 164 -16.19 13.48 1.58
N ALA A 165 -16.19 12.47 2.47
CA ALA A 165 -15.94 11.09 2.07
C ALA A 165 -16.94 10.65 1.00
N ILE A 166 -16.43 10.09 -0.10
CA ILE A 166 -17.23 9.67 -1.26
C ILE A 166 -17.71 8.23 -1.14
N ASN A 167 -16.92 7.37 -0.48
CA ASN A 167 -17.28 5.98 -0.22
C ASN A 167 -16.84 5.59 1.20
N LYS A 168 -17.54 4.59 1.75
CA LYS A 168 -17.22 3.93 3.01
C LYS A 168 -17.18 2.43 2.80
N TYR A 169 -16.10 1.82 3.25
CA TYR A 169 -15.87 0.39 3.26
C TYR A 169 -15.61 -0.08 4.69
N THR A 170 -15.55 -1.38 4.88
CA THR A 170 -15.38 -2.05 6.16
C THR A 170 -14.28 -3.09 6.02
N ALA A 171 -13.26 -3.00 6.86
CA ALA A 171 -12.24 -4.02 7.04
C ALA A 171 -12.35 -4.56 8.47
N GLN A 172 -12.45 -5.87 8.60
CA GLN A 172 -12.64 -6.50 9.90
C GLN A 172 -11.85 -7.81 10.01
N PRO A 173 -11.40 -8.17 11.21
CA PRO A 173 -10.87 -9.48 11.49
C PRO A 173 -11.82 -10.58 11.00
N PHE A 174 -11.27 -11.55 10.28
CA PHE A 174 -11.95 -12.74 9.82
C PHE A 174 -11.22 -13.94 10.43
N ALA A 175 -11.54 -14.21 11.69
CA ALA A 175 -10.94 -15.26 12.49
C ALA A 175 -12.02 -16.15 13.10
N ALA A 176 -11.67 -17.37 13.45
CA ALA A 176 -12.60 -18.24 14.13
C ALA A 176 -12.97 -17.66 15.51
N LYS A 177 -14.24 -17.75 15.87
CA LYS A 177 -14.79 -17.35 17.18
C LYS A 177 -14.05 -18.01 18.35
N ASN A 178 -13.64 -19.26 18.16
CA ASN A 178 -12.79 -20.04 19.05
C ASN A 178 -12.09 -21.20 18.31
N GLY A 179 -11.26 -21.94 19.04
CA GLY A 179 -10.59 -23.11 18.49
C GLY A 179 -9.32 -22.80 17.68
N SER A 180 -8.92 -23.76 16.86
CA SER A 180 -7.71 -23.65 16.04
C SER A 180 -7.83 -24.39 14.71
N PHE A 181 -7.11 -23.89 13.70
CA PHE A 181 -6.97 -24.53 12.40
C PHE A 181 -5.69 -25.36 12.34
N THR A 182 -5.80 -26.58 11.83
CA THR A 182 -4.66 -27.45 11.51
C THR A 182 -4.71 -27.77 10.03
N MET A 183 -3.70 -27.35 9.26
CA MET A 183 -3.64 -27.65 7.84
C MET A 183 -3.46 -29.16 7.60
N LEU A 184 -4.19 -29.73 6.66
CA LEU A 184 -4.02 -31.14 6.29
C LEU A 184 -2.83 -31.31 5.33
N GLN A 185 -2.12 -32.43 5.48
CA GLN A 185 -1.12 -32.90 4.55
C GLN A 185 -1.57 -34.25 3.98
N ASN A 186 -1.66 -34.36 2.64
CA ASN A 186 -2.14 -35.58 1.96
C ASN A 186 -3.53 -36.04 2.45
N GLY A 187 -4.40 -35.10 2.81
CA GLY A 187 -5.74 -35.39 3.33
C GLY A 187 -5.78 -35.83 4.80
N GLN A 188 -4.65 -35.76 5.52
CA GLN A 188 -4.54 -36.16 6.92
C GLN A 188 -3.95 -35.04 7.79
N GLU A 189 -4.32 -34.99 9.07
CA GLU A 189 -3.63 -34.13 10.05
C GLU A 189 -2.16 -34.59 10.19
N PRO A 190 -1.20 -33.67 10.31
CA PRO A 190 0.22 -34.03 10.34
C PRO A 190 0.60 -34.76 11.64
N GLU A 191 1.11 -35.98 11.52
CA GLU A 191 1.49 -36.81 12.68
C GLU A 191 2.91 -36.54 13.21
N THR A 192 3.75 -35.84 12.44
CA THR A 192 5.17 -35.66 12.77
C THR A 192 5.55 -34.21 12.99
N GLN A 193 6.37 -33.95 14.02
CA GLN A 193 6.99 -32.64 14.25
C GLN A 193 7.82 -32.15 13.06
N LYS A 194 8.32 -33.05 12.20
CA LYS A 194 9.06 -32.67 11.00
C LYS A 194 8.19 -31.93 9.98
N VAL A 195 6.94 -32.35 9.81
CA VAL A 195 5.97 -31.67 8.92
C VAL A 195 5.52 -30.38 9.55
N ILE A 196 5.23 -30.41 10.84
CA ILE A 196 4.82 -29.22 11.59
C ILE A 196 5.94 -28.18 11.57
N ASN A 197 7.22 -28.58 11.56
CA ASN A 197 8.36 -27.66 11.51
C ASN A 197 8.77 -27.26 10.08
N ASP A 198 8.04 -27.68 9.05
CA ASP A 198 8.28 -27.22 7.68
C ASP A 198 7.88 -25.74 7.53
N ASP A 199 8.76 -24.95 6.91
CA ASP A 199 8.56 -23.49 6.77
C ASP A 199 7.34 -23.14 5.91
N ASN A 200 7.04 -23.94 4.87
CA ASN A 200 5.86 -23.69 4.04
C ASN A 200 4.59 -24.03 4.82
N TYR A 201 4.59 -25.14 5.56
CA TYR A 201 3.47 -25.52 6.41
C TYR A 201 3.16 -24.44 7.45
N GLN A 202 4.16 -23.99 8.21
CA GLN A 202 3.98 -22.99 9.27
C GLN A 202 3.51 -21.65 8.75
N LYS A 203 4.10 -21.16 7.65
CA LYS A 203 3.73 -19.86 7.09
C LYS A 203 2.32 -19.86 6.52
N ILE A 204 1.94 -20.87 5.73
CA ILE A 204 0.56 -20.98 5.22
C ILE A 204 -0.42 -21.12 6.39
N SER A 205 -0.12 -22.00 7.36
CA SER A 205 -1.01 -22.23 8.50
C SER A 205 -1.22 -20.96 9.32
N SER A 206 -0.15 -20.20 9.59
CA SER A 206 -0.23 -18.94 10.34
C SER A 206 -0.99 -17.88 9.56
N TYR A 207 -0.73 -17.76 8.26
CA TYR A 207 -1.32 -16.74 7.39
C TYR A 207 -2.83 -16.94 7.16
N VAL A 208 -3.31 -18.18 7.18
CA VAL A 208 -4.75 -18.52 7.06
C VAL A 208 -5.44 -18.54 8.43
N SER A 209 -4.72 -18.74 9.53
CA SER A 209 -5.31 -18.73 10.88
C SER A 209 -5.76 -17.33 11.31
N TYR A 210 -5.16 -16.29 10.74
CA TYR A 210 -5.52 -14.90 10.95
C TYR A 210 -5.81 -14.27 9.58
N MET A 211 -7.08 -14.03 9.27
CA MET A 211 -7.48 -13.39 8.01
C MET A 211 -8.20 -12.07 8.31
N ASN A 212 -8.38 -11.25 7.29
CA ASN A 212 -9.20 -10.05 7.35
C ASN A 212 -10.22 -10.06 6.21
N SER A 213 -11.47 -9.72 6.51
CA SER A 213 -12.49 -9.50 5.50
C SER A 213 -12.51 -8.05 5.06
N VAL A 214 -12.68 -7.81 3.77
CA VAL A 214 -12.81 -6.46 3.18
C VAL A 214 -13.93 -6.45 2.16
N ASP A 215 -14.48 -5.28 1.86
CA ASP A 215 -15.42 -5.15 0.75
C ASP A 215 -14.77 -5.48 -0.59
N ASP A 216 -15.52 -6.14 -1.47
CA ASP A 216 -15.04 -6.65 -2.75
C ASP A 216 -14.44 -5.54 -3.62
N ASP A 217 -14.98 -4.32 -3.57
CA ASP A 217 -14.45 -3.16 -4.29
C ASP A 217 -12.97 -2.85 -3.97
N LEU A 218 -12.53 -3.11 -2.74
CA LEU A 218 -11.13 -2.96 -2.36
C LEU A 218 -10.28 -4.15 -2.79
N ALA A 219 -10.85 -5.36 -2.76
CA ALA A 219 -10.17 -6.60 -3.14
C ALA A 219 -10.04 -6.80 -4.65
N ASN A 220 -11.00 -6.30 -5.43
CA ASN A 220 -11.13 -6.49 -6.88
C ASN A 220 -9.86 -6.28 -7.69
N PRO A 221 -9.01 -5.26 -7.42
CA PRO A 221 -7.75 -5.07 -8.15
C PRO A 221 -6.78 -6.26 -8.10
N PHE A 222 -6.89 -7.12 -7.07
CA PHE A 222 -5.97 -8.23 -6.80
C PHE A 222 -6.54 -9.59 -7.18
N ILE A 223 -7.84 -9.67 -7.49
CA ILE A 223 -8.51 -10.90 -7.88
C ILE A 223 -8.09 -11.27 -9.32
N GLY A 224 -7.76 -12.53 -9.55
CA GLY A 224 -7.40 -13.04 -10.88
C GLY A 224 -8.61 -13.06 -11.84
N SER A 225 -8.37 -13.08 -13.15
CA SER A 225 -9.45 -13.13 -14.15
C SER A 225 -10.12 -14.50 -14.27
N ASP A 226 -9.39 -15.58 -13.98
CA ASP A 226 -9.76 -16.95 -14.36
C ASP A 226 -9.93 -17.91 -13.15
N TYR A 227 -10.13 -17.38 -11.95
CA TYR A 227 -10.34 -18.23 -10.76
C TYR A 227 -11.64 -19.02 -10.85
N LYS A 228 -11.65 -20.19 -10.21
CA LYS A 228 -12.85 -21.01 -10.00
C LYS A 228 -12.95 -21.35 -8.53
N LEU A 229 -14.11 -21.09 -7.93
CA LEU A 229 -14.41 -21.48 -6.56
C LEU A 229 -15.35 -22.68 -6.59
N GLU A 230 -15.02 -23.71 -5.82
CA GLU A 230 -15.95 -24.78 -5.50
C GLU A 230 -16.88 -24.34 -4.36
N LYS A 231 -18.02 -25.02 -4.24
CA LYS A 231 -19.03 -24.71 -3.21
C LYS A 231 -18.39 -24.82 -1.82
N ASN A 232 -18.65 -23.82 -0.96
CA ASN A 232 -18.13 -23.74 0.41
C ASN A 232 -16.60 -23.55 0.55
N GLU A 233 -15.87 -23.28 -0.52
CA GLU A 233 -14.48 -22.82 -0.41
C GLU A 233 -14.44 -21.34 0.00
N ILE A 234 -13.52 -21.00 0.88
CA ILE A 234 -13.29 -19.61 1.30
C ILE A 234 -12.32 -18.96 0.31
N PRO A 235 -12.75 -17.91 -0.42
CA PRO A 235 -11.86 -17.15 -1.30
C PRO A 235 -10.87 -16.34 -0.48
N ILE A 236 -9.59 -16.45 -0.80
CA ILE A 236 -8.54 -15.63 -0.17
C ILE A 236 -7.66 -14.94 -1.22
N LEU A 237 -7.14 -13.76 -0.89
CA LEU A 237 -6.01 -13.14 -1.56
C LEU A 237 -4.77 -13.36 -0.70
N VAL A 238 -3.65 -13.64 -1.38
CA VAL A 238 -2.37 -13.95 -0.74
C VAL A 238 -1.25 -13.14 -1.37
N ASN A 239 -0.25 -12.78 -0.58
CA ASN A 239 0.92 -12.11 -1.13
C ASN A 239 1.79 -13.04 -2.01
N TYR A 240 2.80 -12.51 -2.69
CA TYR A 240 3.61 -13.29 -3.63
C TYR A 240 4.40 -14.39 -2.91
N GLU A 241 4.96 -14.13 -1.72
CA GLU A 241 5.67 -15.13 -0.93
C GLU A 241 4.76 -16.33 -0.59
N ILE A 242 3.54 -16.06 -0.14
CA ILE A 242 2.58 -17.10 0.21
C ILE A 242 2.09 -17.82 -1.05
N ALA A 243 1.86 -17.12 -2.15
CA ALA A 243 1.50 -17.74 -3.43
C ALA A 243 2.56 -18.74 -3.92
N GLU A 244 3.85 -18.40 -3.82
CA GLU A 244 4.95 -19.32 -4.13
C GLU A 244 4.89 -20.59 -3.28
N LYS A 245 4.57 -20.45 -1.99
CA LYS A 245 4.44 -21.58 -1.05
C LYS A 245 3.23 -22.45 -1.36
N PHE A 246 2.10 -21.88 -1.76
CA PHE A 246 0.94 -22.63 -2.24
C PHE A 246 1.30 -23.46 -3.48
N LEU A 247 2.13 -22.93 -4.37
CA LEU A 247 2.55 -23.61 -5.60
C LEU A 247 3.79 -24.51 -5.44
N GLY A 248 4.39 -24.55 -4.24
CA GLY A 248 5.62 -25.30 -3.98
C GLY A 248 6.84 -24.78 -4.77
N LEU A 249 6.82 -23.50 -5.15
CA LEU A 249 7.91 -22.84 -5.86
C LEU A 249 9.02 -22.43 -4.89
N LYS A 250 10.25 -22.38 -5.40
CA LYS A 250 11.38 -21.81 -4.64
C LYS A 250 11.34 -20.28 -4.74
N PRO A 251 11.73 -19.57 -3.66
CA PRO A 251 11.91 -18.13 -3.70
C PRO A 251 12.78 -17.72 -4.88
N ILE A 252 12.40 -16.63 -5.55
CA ILE A 252 13.21 -16.05 -6.61
C ILE A 252 14.54 -15.54 -6.04
N ASP A 253 15.63 -15.70 -6.81
CA ASP A 253 16.95 -15.21 -6.41
C ASP A 253 16.93 -13.68 -6.31
N THR A 254 17.60 -13.11 -5.30
CA THR A 254 17.70 -11.66 -5.12
C THR A 254 18.43 -10.97 -6.28
N SER A 255 19.26 -11.71 -7.02
CA SER A 255 19.97 -11.27 -8.23
C SER A 255 19.17 -11.43 -9.52
N ALA A 256 17.93 -11.94 -9.46
CA ALA A 256 17.08 -12.13 -10.63
C ALA A 256 16.80 -10.80 -11.36
N THR A 257 16.74 -10.90 -12.68
CA THR A 257 16.40 -9.79 -13.58
C THR A 257 14.94 -9.37 -13.41
N GLU A 258 14.60 -8.14 -13.79
CA GLU A 258 13.21 -7.66 -13.72
C GLU A 258 12.25 -8.44 -14.62
N GLN A 259 12.76 -9.03 -15.71
CA GLN A 259 11.99 -9.94 -16.56
C GLN A 259 11.67 -11.25 -15.85
N GLU A 260 12.64 -11.86 -15.16
CA GLU A 260 12.40 -13.10 -14.40
C GLU A 260 11.40 -12.90 -13.26
N LYS A 261 11.47 -11.75 -12.58
CA LYS A 261 10.47 -11.36 -11.56
C LYS A 261 9.08 -11.18 -12.14
N TYR A 262 9.00 -10.49 -13.29
CA TYR A 262 7.74 -10.31 -14.00
C TYR A 262 7.14 -11.66 -14.42
N ASP A 263 7.94 -12.53 -15.04
CA ASP A 263 7.51 -13.86 -15.47
C ASP A 263 7.04 -14.71 -14.27
N ARG A 264 7.72 -14.61 -13.12
CA ARG A 264 7.30 -15.25 -11.88
C ARG A 264 5.94 -14.74 -11.41
N ILE A 265 5.72 -13.43 -11.35
CA ILE A 265 4.44 -12.86 -10.92
C ILE A 265 3.30 -13.30 -11.86
N GLN A 266 3.56 -13.32 -13.16
CA GLN A 266 2.63 -13.82 -14.17
C GLN A 266 2.30 -15.31 -13.97
N GLU A 267 3.29 -16.12 -13.63
CA GLU A 267 3.10 -17.53 -13.27
C GLU A 267 2.23 -17.67 -12.01
N LEU A 268 2.51 -16.90 -10.96
CA LEU A 268 1.73 -16.91 -9.71
C LEU A 268 0.27 -16.56 -9.96
N ARG A 269 0.00 -15.47 -10.69
CA ARG A 269 -1.36 -15.01 -11.04
C ARG A 269 -2.18 -16.08 -11.76
N LYS A 270 -1.56 -16.80 -12.69
CA LYS A 270 -2.24 -17.82 -13.49
C LYS A 270 -2.49 -19.09 -12.70
N ARG A 271 -1.52 -19.51 -11.89
CA ARG A 271 -1.52 -20.85 -11.27
C ARG A 271 -2.06 -20.88 -9.85
N VAL A 272 -1.98 -19.79 -9.07
CA VAL A 272 -2.33 -19.85 -7.63
C VAL A 272 -3.77 -20.31 -7.41
N SER A 273 -4.68 -19.97 -8.33
CA SER A 273 -6.09 -20.33 -8.25
C SER A 273 -6.40 -21.79 -8.55
N GLU A 274 -5.44 -22.53 -9.10
CA GLU A 274 -5.53 -23.98 -9.31
C GLU A 274 -5.36 -24.75 -7.99
N GLU A 275 -4.69 -24.14 -7.01
CA GLU A 275 -4.40 -24.74 -5.71
C GLU A 275 -5.48 -24.43 -4.66
N SER A 276 -5.71 -25.37 -3.75
CA SER A 276 -6.47 -25.13 -2.52
C SER A 276 -5.81 -25.85 -1.34
N ARG A 277 -6.14 -25.43 -0.13
CA ARG A 277 -5.68 -26.07 1.11
C ARG A 277 -6.86 -26.30 2.03
N THR A 278 -6.95 -27.53 2.54
CA THR A 278 -7.96 -27.92 3.50
C THR A 278 -7.36 -27.91 4.89
N PHE A 279 -8.10 -27.33 5.82
CA PHE A 279 -7.79 -27.21 7.23
C PHE A 279 -8.83 -27.97 8.04
N CYS A 280 -8.39 -28.56 9.13
CA CYS A 280 -9.28 -28.99 10.19
C CYS A 280 -9.44 -27.88 11.22
N TRP A 281 -10.65 -27.32 11.32
CA TRP A 281 -11.02 -26.51 12.46
C TRP A 281 -11.53 -27.39 13.59
N ARG A 282 -11.08 -27.11 14.82
CA ARG A 282 -11.58 -27.71 16.07
C ARG A 282 -11.83 -26.60 17.07
N ASN A 283 -13.03 -26.56 17.66
CA ASN A 283 -13.25 -25.70 18.82
C ASN A 283 -12.41 -26.16 20.02
N ASP A 284 -12.36 -25.35 21.07
CA ASP A 284 -11.49 -25.63 22.22
C ASP A 284 -11.85 -26.94 22.92
N ALA A 285 -13.15 -27.26 23.02
CA ALA A 285 -13.64 -28.53 23.54
C ALA A 285 -13.20 -29.75 22.71
N SER A 286 -13.34 -29.69 21.38
CA SER A 286 -12.86 -30.78 20.50
C SER A 286 -11.36 -30.92 20.53
N LYS A 287 -10.62 -29.83 20.63
CA LYS A 287 -9.15 -29.84 20.73
C LYS A 287 -8.69 -30.50 22.02
N ALA A 288 -9.30 -30.15 23.16
CA ALA A 288 -9.01 -30.78 24.45
C ALA A 288 -9.34 -32.29 24.42
N LEU A 289 -10.50 -32.66 23.87
CA LEU A 289 -10.89 -34.06 23.72
C LEU A 289 -9.91 -34.84 22.83
N TYR A 290 -9.45 -34.24 21.73
CA TYR A 290 -8.47 -34.85 20.83
C TYR A 290 -7.12 -35.08 21.51
N ALA A 291 -6.62 -34.11 22.29
CA ALA A 291 -5.40 -34.27 23.06
C ALA A 291 -5.52 -35.39 24.11
N THR A 292 -6.63 -35.45 24.84
CA THR A 292 -6.92 -36.54 25.79
C THR A 292 -7.00 -37.89 25.09
N ALA A 293 -7.66 -37.95 23.92
CA ALA A 293 -7.80 -39.16 23.14
C ALA A 293 -6.45 -39.70 22.64
N LEU A 294 -5.53 -38.83 22.22
CA LEU A 294 -4.16 -39.21 21.84
C LEU A 294 -3.38 -39.80 23.02
N ILE A 295 -3.45 -39.17 24.19
CA ILE A 295 -2.78 -39.67 25.41
C ILE A 295 -3.34 -41.04 25.80
N ALA A 296 -4.66 -41.17 25.87
CA ALA A 296 -5.35 -42.41 26.22
C ALA A 296 -5.05 -43.56 25.23
N ASN A 297 -4.92 -43.25 23.94
CA ASN A 297 -4.56 -44.25 22.93
C ASN A 297 -3.08 -44.66 22.98
N ASN A 298 -2.18 -43.78 23.44
CA ASN A 298 -0.76 -44.11 23.60
C ASN A 298 -0.44 -44.81 24.93
N ASP A 299 -1.24 -44.59 25.98
CA ASP A 299 -1.10 -45.29 27.25
C ASP A 299 -1.67 -46.71 27.15
N LYS A 300 -0.84 -47.73 27.42
CA LYS A 300 -1.27 -49.14 27.41
C LYS A 300 -2.26 -49.47 28.54
N ASN A 301 -2.24 -48.71 29.63
CA ASN A 301 -3.05 -48.94 30.82
C ASN A 301 -4.35 -48.11 30.84
N SER A 302 -4.61 -47.31 29.80
CA SER A 302 -5.84 -46.53 29.73
C SER A 302 -7.09 -47.41 29.72
N ASN A 303 -8.05 -47.08 30.58
CA ASN A 303 -9.36 -47.72 30.64
C ASN A 303 -10.29 -47.28 29.50
N VAL A 304 -9.93 -46.23 28.75
CA VAL A 304 -10.70 -45.77 27.58
C VAL A 304 -9.81 -45.74 26.35
N ARG A 305 -10.33 -46.23 25.24
CA ARG A 305 -9.74 -46.06 23.90
C ARG A 305 -10.68 -45.27 23.04
N TYR A 306 -10.11 -44.33 22.30
CA TYR A 306 -10.86 -43.47 21.40
C TYR A 306 -10.62 -43.91 19.96
N ASN A 307 -11.67 -43.85 19.14
CA ASN A 307 -11.55 -43.80 17.71
C ASN A 307 -11.32 -42.33 17.33
N LEU A 308 -10.14 -42.04 16.79
CA LEU A 308 -9.81 -40.70 16.26
C LEU A 308 -10.44 -40.43 14.88
N GLY A 309 -11.12 -41.44 14.31
CA GLY A 309 -11.66 -41.42 12.95
C GLY A 309 -10.60 -41.76 11.90
N ASN A 310 -11.04 -42.30 10.76
CA ASN A 310 -10.17 -42.48 9.59
C ASN A 310 -10.03 -41.17 8.78
N ASP A 311 -11.02 -40.28 8.89
CA ASP A 311 -11.04 -38.92 8.33
C ASP A 311 -10.61 -37.94 9.41
N THR A 312 -9.48 -37.28 9.19
CA THR A 312 -8.67 -36.68 10.25
C THR A 312 -9.27 -35.47 10.96
N CYS A 313 -10.38 -34.91 10.48
CA CYS A 313 -11.08 -33.80 11.13
C CYS A 313 -12.42 -34.20 11.75
N SER A 314 -12.47 -35.36 12.38
CA SER A 314 -13.63 -35.81 13.16
C SER A 314 -13.41 -35.61 14.66
N THR A 315 -14.49 -35.38 15.39
CA THR A 315 -14.47 -35.38 16.86
C THR A 315 -14.21 -36.82 17.35
N PRO A 316 -13.24 -37.05 18.24
CA PRO A 316 -12.97 -38.38 18.78
C PRO A 316 -14.22 -39.02 19.39
N THR A 317 -14.42 -40.31 19.12
CA THR A 317 -15.51 -41.10 19.70
C THR A 317 -14.96 -42.23 20.53
N VAL A 318 -15.67 -42.67 21.56
CA VAL A 318 -15.22 -43.78 22.40
C VAL A 318 -15.31 -45.10 21.63
N LYS A 319 -14.18 -45.81 21.49
CA LYS A 319 -14.07 -47.12 20.83
C LYS A 319 -14.21 -48.27 21.82
N GLU A 320 -13.55 -48.14 22.97
CA GLU A 320 -13.57 -49.13 24.03
C GLU A 320 -13.62 -48.38 25.37
N ASP A 321 -14.56 -48.75 26.23
CA ASP A 321 -14.67 -48.18 27.57
C ASP A 321 -14.70 -49.32 28.59
N LYS A 322 -13.61 -49.43 29.36
CA LYS A 322 -13.42 -50.38 30.46
C LYS A 322 -13.55 -49.70 31.82
N ARG A 323 -13.95 -48.42 31.85
CA ARG A 323 -14.20 -47.73 33.11
C ARG A 323 -15.36 -48.40 33.86
N SER A 324 -15.30 -48.31 35.18
CA SER A 324 -16.37 -48.74 36.06
C SER A 324 -17.65 -47.94 35.80
N THR A 325 -18.80 -48.51 36.20
CA THR A 325 -20.10 -47.82 36.10
C THR A 325 -20.12 -46.50 36.89
N GLU A 326 -19.37 -46.42 37.99
CA GLU A 326 -19.24 -45.22 38.82
C GLU A 326 -18.46 -44.10 38.09
N GLU A 327 -17.36 -44.42 37.41
CA GLU A 327 -16.58 -43.43 36.64
C GLU A 327 -17.38 -42.84 35.47
N VAL A 328 -18.15 -43.68 34.76
CA VAL A 328 -19.02 -43.21 33.65
C VAL A 328 -20.17 -42.34 34.18
N LEU A 329 -20.71 -42.68 35.35
CA LEU A 329 -21.74 -41.87 35.99
C LEU A 329 -21.19 -40.51 36.43
N LEU A 330 -19.99 -40.48 37.02
CA LEU A 330 -19.31 -39.26 37.45
C LEU A 330 -19.05 -38.32 36.27
N GLU A 331 -18.58 -38.83 35.13
CA GLU A 331 -18.38 -38.02 33.91
C GLU A 331 -19.70 -37.40 33.41
N LYS A 332 -20.80 -38.17 33.45
CA LYS A 332 -22.13 -37.67 33.05
C LYS A 332 -22.63 -36.57 33.99
N GLU A 333 -22.47 -36.76 35.30
CA GLU A 333 -22.87 -35.74 36.28
C GLU A 333 -21.98 -34.48 36.16
N ASN A 334 -20.67 -34.63 35.92
CA ASN A 334 -19.79 -33.50 35.65
C ASN A 334 -20.18 -32.75 34.37
N THR A 335 -20.56 -33.48 33.31
CA THR A 335 -21.07 -32.86 32.07
C THR A 335 -22.35 -32.08 32.31
N LYS A 336 -23.30 -32.61 33.10
CA LYS A 336 -24.53 -31.89 33.47
C LYS A 336 -24.23 -30.65 34.30
N LEU A 337 -23.34 -30.77 35.28
CA LEU A 337 -22.87 -29.66 36.10
C LEU A 337 -22.27 -28.54 35.23
N GLN A 338 -21.36 -28.87 34.31
CA GLN A 338 -20.79 -27.90 33.39
C GLN A 338 -21.85 -27.24 32.50
N LYS A 339 -22.88 -27.98 32.07
CA LYS A 339 -24.02 -27.43 31.32
C LYS A 339 -24.85 -26.46 32.16
N GLU A 340 -25.11 -26.79 33.43
CA GLU A 340 -25.84 -25.92 34.36
C GLU A 340 -25.07 -24.63 34.68
N LEU A 341 -23.74 -24.72 34.79
CA LEU A 341 -22.87 -23.56 35.00
C LEU A 341 -22.60 -22.76 33.72
N GLY A 342 -23.10 -23.20 32.56
CA GLY A 342 -22.82 -22.57 31.26
C GLY A 342 -21.36 -22.67 30.82
N GLN A 343 -20.59 -23.59 31.39
CA GLN A 343 -19.17 -23.83 31.10
C GLN A 343 -18.96 -24.94 30.05
N TYR A 344 -20.02 -25.66 29.71
CA TYR A 344 -19.95 -26.75 28.73
C TYR A 344 -20.04 -26.22 27.31
N GLU A 345 -19.04 -26.57 26.50
CA GLU A 345 -19.07 -26.39 25.05
C GLU A 345 -19.08 -27.76 24.36
N GLU A 346 -20.01 -27.96 23.41
CA GLU A 346 -20.12 -29.22 22.66
C GLU A 346 -18.90 -29.37 21.72
N PRO A 347 -18.13 -30.48 21.76
CA PRO A 347 -16.99 -30.69 20.89
C PRO A 347 -17.35 -30.72 19.39
N ALA A 348 -16.84 -29.75 18.63
CA ALA A 348 -17.12 -29.61 17.21
C ALA A 348 -15.82 -29.54 16.38
N SER A 349 -15.85 -30.19 15.22
CA SER A 349 -14.79 -30.09 14.22
C SER A 349 -15.37 -30.02 12.81
N LYS A 350 -14.69 -29.31 11.92
CA LYS A 350 -15.16 -29.09 10.54
C LYS A 350 -13.98 -28.92 9.60
N PHE A 351 -14.06 -29.53 8.42
CA PHE A 351 -13.14 -29.22 7.33
C PHE A 351 -13.47 -27.84 6.75
N VAL A 352 -12.44 -27.00 6.63
CA VAL A 352 -12.52 -25.68 6.02
C VAL A 352 -11.50 -25.62 4.91
N THR A 353 -11.94 -25.37 3.68
CA THR A 353 -11.06 -25.28 2.52
C THR A 353 -10.93 -23.82 2.10
N VAL A 354 -9.69 -23.37 1.93
CA VAL A 354 -9.39 -22.04 1.40
C VAL A 354 -8.80 -22.17 0.00
N ARG A 355 -9.16 -21.24 -0.88
CA ARG A 355 -8.63 -21.15 -2.23
C ARG A 355 -8.10 -19.74 -2.49
N PRO A 356 -6.80 -19.60 -2.79
CA PRO A 356 -6.28 -18.34 -3.31
C PRO A 356 -6.94 -18.01 -4.65
N ILE A 357 -7.60 -16.87 -4.78
CA ILE A 357 -8.24 -16.44 -6.03
C ILE A 357 -7.52 -15.27 -6.70
N GLY A 358 -6.44 -14.81 -6.08
CA GLY A 358 -5.68 -13.66 -6.52
C GLY A 358 -4.40 -13.49 -5.73
N VAL A 359 -3.50 -12.66 -6.24
CA VAL A 359 -2.22 -12.37 -5.61
C VAL A 359 -2.01 -10.88 -5.46
N MET A 360 -1.25 -10.51 -4.44
CA MET A 360 -0.94 -9.14 -4.11
C MET A 360 0.55 -8.95 -3.83
N PRO A 361 1.10 -7.74 -4.02
CA PRO A 361 2.49 -7.47 -3.70
C PRO A 361 2.79 -7.72 -2.21
N ASP A 362 3.98 -8.26 -1.95
CA ASP A 362 4.51 -8.35 -0.59
C ASP A 362 4.71 -6.95 0.00
N MET A 363 4.57 -6.84 1.33
CA MET A 363 4.98 -5.61 2.02
C MET A 363 6.50 -5.42 1.86
N PRO A 364 6.98 -4.19 1.64
CA PRO A 364 8.41 -3.93 1.65
C PRO A 364 9.03 -4.23 3.03
N ASP A 365 10.11 -5.00 3.05
CA ASP A 365 10.81 -5.45 4.27
C ASP A 365 11.45 -4.31 5.09
N SER A 366 11.67 -3.14 4.49
CA SER A 366 12.33 -2.01 5.14
C SER A 366 11.44 -0.78 5.25
N MET A 367 11.22 -0.33 6.50
CA MET A 367 10.72 1.02 6.81
C MET A 367 11.78 2.11 6.51
N TYR A 368 13.01 1.70 6.18
CA TYR A 368 14.14 2.58 5.89
C TYR A 368 14.35 2.70 4.39
N MET A 369 13.97 3.85 3.83
CA MET A 369 14.25 4.23 2.44
C MET A 369 15.74 4.57 2.30
N SER A 370 16.55 3.55 2.02
CA SER A 370 18.02 3.72 1.93
C SER A 370 18.47 4.22 0.56
N ASP A 371 17.71 3.93 -0.49
CA ASP A 371 17.95 4.39 -1.85
C ASP A 371 16.66 4.78 -2.62
N VAL A 372 16.85 5.24 -3.86
CA VAL A 372 15.75 5.67 -4.73
C VAL A 372 14.86 4.50 -5.16
N LYS A 373 15.41 3.28 -5.21
CA LYS A 373 14.67 2.08 -5.60
C LYS A 373 13.71 1.66 -4.49
N ASP A 374 14.19 1.61 -3.24
CA ASP A 374 13.41 1.37 -2.04
C ASP A 374 12.29 2.42 -1.91
N PHE A 375 12.61 3.68 -2.19
CA PHE A 375 11.63 4.77 -2.19
C PHE A 375 10.52 4.56 -3.22
N LEU A 376 10.89 4.23 -4.46
CA LEU A 376 9.93 3.95 -5.52
C LEU A 376 9.09 2.71 -5.20
N GLN A 377 9.70 1.63 -4.70
CA GLN A 377 9.00 0.41 -4.31
C GLN A 377 7.99 0.69 -3.18
N ALA A 378 8.40 1.41 -2.14
CA ALA A 378 7.51 1.81 -1.06
C ALA A 378 6.33 2.61 -1.61
N MET A 379 6.56 3.60 -2.46
CA MET A 379 5.51 4.43 -3.04
C MET A 379 4.57 3.68 -3.98
N THR A 380 5.07 2.70 -4.74
CA THR A 380 4.25 1.98 -5.74
C THR A 380 3.61 0.73 -5.21
N SER A 381 4.09 0.18 -4.08
CA SER A 381 3.42 -0.91 -3.41
C SER A 381 2.02 -0.47 -2.98
N SER A 382 1.01 -1.25 -3.35
CA SER A 382 -0.33 -1.18 -2.77
C SER A 382 -0.68 -2.58 -2.32
N THR A 383 -0.87 -2.76 -1.02
CA THR A 383 -1.17 -4.08 -0.46
C THR A 383 -2.21 -3.94 0.64
N LEU A 384 -3.26 -4.76 0.56
CA LEU A 384 -4.27 -4.92 1.61
C LEU A 384 -3.74 -5.76 2.79
N ASP A 385 -2.62 -6.44 2.58
CA ASP A 385 -2.08 -7.45 3.48
C ASP A 385 -1.40 -6.75 4.66
N ARG A 386 -1.79 -7.11 5.89
CA ARG A 386 -1.13 -6.74 7.15
C ARG A 386 -0.51 -7.97 7.84
N GLY A 387 0.05 -8.89 7.07
CA GLY A 387 0.58 -10.18 7.50
C GLY A 387 -0.47 -11.31 7.58
N SER A 388 -1.56 -11.21 6.83
CA SER A 388 -2.76 -12.06 6.90
C SER A 388 -3.45 -12.18 5.56
N ALA A 389 -4.11 -13.32 5.30
CA ALA A 389 -4.89 -13.47 4.07
C ALA A 389 -6.11 -12.52 4.07
N ILE A 390 -6.52 -12.07 2.88
CA ILE A 390 -7.67 -11.17 2.70
C ILE A 390 -8.84 -11.93 2.10
N VAL A 391 -10.01 -11.85 2.72
CA VAL A 391 -11.26 -12.48 2.27
C VAL A 391 -12.18 -11.42 1.66
N PRO A 392 -12.49 -11.47 0.35
CA PRO A 392 -13.52 -10.62 -0.23
C PRO A 392 -14.89 -11.01 0.33
N ARG A 393 -15.55 -10.09 1.02
CA ARG A 393 -16.73 -10.34 1.85
C ARG A 393 -17.93 -10.84 1.03
N ASP A 394 -18.30 -10.15 -0.04
CA ASP A 394 -19.51 -10.50 -0.81
C ASP A 394 -19.29 -11.85 -1.52
N LEU A 395 -18.08 -12.09 -2.01
CA LEU A 395 -17.71 -13.36 -2.63
C LEU A 395 -17.75 -14.52 -1.62
N TYR A 396 -17.28 -14.31 -0.39
CA TYR A 396 -17.40 -15.29 0.70
C TYR A 396 -18.86 -15.58 1.02
N GLU A 397 -19.67 -14.54 1.27
CA GLU A 397 -21.09 -14.69 1.64
C GLU A 397 -21.90 -15.41 0.57
N LYS A 398 -21.55 -15.18 -0.70
CA LYS A 398 -22.16 -15.82 -1.87
C LYS A 398 -21.71 -17.27 -2.08
N ASN A 399 -20.43 -17.59 -1.85
CA ASN A 399 -19.87 -18.92 -2.16
C ASN A 399 -20.03 -19.93 -1.02
N VAL A 400 -19.99 -19.46 0.23
CA VAL A 400 -20.14 -20.29 1.41
C VAL A 400 -21.60 -20.33 1.81
N GLU A 401 -22.23 -21.50 1.68
CA GLU A 401 -23.62 -21.75 2.08
C GLU A 401 -23.72 -22.56 3.38
N ASP A 402 -22.66 -23.29 3.74
CA ASP A 402 -22.63 -24.11 4.96
C ASP A 402 -22.70 -23.24 6.22
N GLU A 403 -23.81 -23.34 6.94
CA GLU A 403 -24.07 -22.56 8.16
C GLU A 403 -23.04 -22.82 9.27
N VAL A 404 -22.45 -24.03 9.33
CA VAL A 404 -21.41 -24.34 10.32
C VAL A 404 -20.15 -23.56 10.01
N ILE A 405 -19.79 -23.43 8.73
CA ILE A 405 -18.63 -22.62 8.34
C ILE A 405 -18.89 -21.14 8.64
N LYS A 406 -20.12 -20.66 8.43
CA LYS A 406 -20.48 -19.28 8.77
C LYS A 406 -20.39 -19.00 10.27
N ASP A 407 -20.89 -19.90 11.12
CA ASP A 407 -20.84 -19.78 12.58
C ASP A 407 -19.40 -19.77 13.12
N ILE A 408 -18.48 -20.52 12.49
CA ILE A 408 -17.05 -20.52 12.86
C ILE A 408 -16.49 -19.09 12.79
N PHE A 409 -16.81 -18.32 11.75
CA PHE A 409 -16.25 -16.98 11.51
C PHE A 409 -17.17 -15.83 11.96
N GLU A 410 -18.25 -16.12 12.68
CA GLU A 410 -19.14 -15.08 13.20
C GLU A 410 -18.41 -14.20 14.23
N GLN A 411 -18.40 -12.88 14.02
CA GLN A 411 -17.70 -11.94 14.88
C GLN A 411 -18.41 -11.76 16.23
N LYS A 412 -17.60 -11.52 17.27
CA LYS A 412 -18.10 -11.10 18.59
C LYS A 412 -18.59 -9.64 18.52
N THR A 413 -19.56 -9.33 19.38
CA THR A 413 -20.15 -8.00 19.50
C THR A 413 -19.11 -6.97 19.96
N VAL A 414 -19.02 -5.83 19.29
CA VAL A 414 -18.08 -4.74 19.62
C VAL A 414 -18.18 -4.33 21.08
N GLY A 415 -17.04 -4.31 21.77
CA GLY A 415 -16.94 -3.84 23.16
C GLY A 415 -17.32 -4.90 24.19
N SER A 416 -17.28 -6.18 23.81
CA SER A 416 -17.51 -7.33 24.69
C SER A 416 -16.29 -7.68 25.55
N SER A 417 -15.12 -7.11 25.22
CA SER A 417 -13.90 -7.27 26.01
C SER A 417 -13.14 -5.95 26.15
N PHE A 418 -12.31 -5.89 27.20
CA PHE A 418 -11.37 -4.80 27.42
C PHE A 418 -10.51 -4.48 26.18
N MET A 419 -9.97 -5.51 25.51
CA MET A 419 -9.13 -5.32 24.32
C MET A 419 -9.91 -4.73 23.14
N GLU A 420 -11.17 -5.15 22.94
CA GLU A 420 -12.04 -4.56 21.90
C GLU A 420 -12.38 -3.09 22.19
N ILE A 421 -12.56 -2.72 23.46
CA ILE A 421 -12.84 -1.32 23.84
C ILE A 421 -11.61 -0.43 23.64
N LEU A 422 -10.41 -0.94 23.88
CA LEU A 422 -9.18 -0.18 23.73
C LEU A 422 -8.83 0.07 22.26
N PHE A 423 -8.84 -0.99 21.46
CA PHE A 423 -8.26 -0.99 20.12
C PHE A 423 -9.31 -0.95 19.00
N GLY A 424 -10.57 -1.21 19.31
CA GLY A 424 -11.63 -1.40 18.31
C GLY A 424 -11.41 -2.70 17.52
N SER A 425 -12.47 -3.49 17.32
CA SER A 425 -12.42 -4.64 16.41
C SER A 425 -12.66 -4.25 14.95
N ASP A 426 -13.31 -3.12 14.71
CA ASP A 426 -13.77 -2.72 13.38
C ASP A 426 -12.97 -1.52 12.88
N ALA A 427 -12.49 -1.61 11.64
CA ALA A 427 -11.95 -0.49 10.91
C ALA A 427 -12.91 -0.13 9.76
N TYR A 428 -13.36 1.13 9.74
CA TYR A 428 -14.00 1.69 8.56
C TYR A 428 -12.91 2.22 7.64
N ILE A 429 -13.07 2.03 6.34
CA ILE A 429 -12.17 2.62 5.36
C ILE A 429 -12.96 3.69 4.63
N ALA A 430 -12.52 4.94 4.69
CA ALA A 430 -13.14 6.04 3.99
C ALA A 430 -12.31 6.44 2.77
N GLU A 431 -12.99 6.72 1.67
CA GLU A 431 -12.38 7.23 0.45
C GLU A 431 -12.71 8.70 0.26
N PHE A 432 -11.70 9.50 -0.09
CA PHE A 432 -11.84 10.91 -0.41
C PHE A 432 -11.59 11.18 -1.89
N SER A 433 -12.12 12.29 -2.38
CA SER A 433 -11.95 12.69 -3.78
C SER A 433 -10.57 13.31 -4.04
N THR A 434 -9.98 13.93 -3.02
CA THR A 434 -8.67 14.59 -3.11
C THR A 434 -7.74 14.25 -1.94
N ALA A 435 -6.44 14.39 -2.17
CA ALA A 435 -5.42 14.23 -1.12
C ALA A 435 -5.57 15.27 0.01
N ASP A 436 -6.06 16.46 -0.31
CA ASP A 436 -6.18 17.55 0.67
C ASP A 436 -7.34 17.30 1.64
N GLU A 437 -8.50 16.87 1.16
CA GLU A 437 -9.64 16.45 2.01
C GLU A 437 -9.23 15.31 2.95
N MET A 438 -8.51 14.31 2.40
CA MET A 438 -8.01 13.19 3.18
C MET A 438 -7.07 13.64 4.31
N ARG A 439 -6.15 14.56 4.03
CA ARG A 439 -5.20 15.10 5.02
C ARG A 439 -5.88 15.95 6.07
N GLU A 440 -6.83 16.77 5.67
CA GLU A 440 -7.63 17.58 6.58
C GLU A 440 -8.39 16.68 7.55
N PHE A 441 -9.02 15.62 7.04
CA PHE A 441 -9.68 14.61 7.88
C PHE A 441 -8.70 13.92 8.84
N ILE A 442 -7.54 13.43 8.36
CA ILE A 442 -6.53 12.81 9.24
C ILE A 442 -6.09 13.81 10.32
N LYS A 443 -5.78 15.05 9.93
CA LYS A 443 -5.27 16.06 10.86
C LYS A 443 -6.27 16.45 11.94
N ASP A 444 -7.55 16.58 11.57
CA ASP A 444 -8.57 17.12 12.46
C ASP A 444 -9.28 16.02 13.27
N VAL A 445 -9.25 14.76 12.79
CA VAL A 445 -9.94 13.62 13.41
C VAL A 445 -8.98 12.59 14.02
N ASP A 446 -7.76 12.42 13.52
CA ASP A 446 -6.80 11.49 14.13
C ASP A 446 -6.44 11.91 15.55
N CYS A 447 -6.72 11.02 16.48
CA CYS A 447 -6.22 11.16 17.83
C CYS A 447 -4.74 10.73 17.87
N ALA A 448 -3.85 11.69 17.63
CA ALA A 448 -2.40 11.50 17.74
C ALA A 448 -1.85 11.67 19.18
N SER A 449 -2.64 12.22 20.11
CA SER A 449 -2.24 12.44 21.51
C SER A 449 -2.67 11.33 22.46
N GLU A 450 -2.01 11.25 23.63
CA GLU A 450 -2.33 10.34 24.74
C GLU A 450 -3.76 10.46 25.30
N TYR A 451 -4.47 11.54 24.93
CA TYR A 451 -5.83 11.86 25.31
C TYR A 451 -6.63 12.26 24.08
N CYS A 452 -7.65 11.48 23.76
CA CYS A 452 -8.76 11.91 22.90
C CYS A 452 -9.83 12.57 23.79
N GLY A 453 -10.50 13.61 23.28
CA GLY A 453 -11.60 14.24 24.01
C GLY A 453 -12.74 13.24 24.30
N PRO A 454 -13.64 13.53 25.25
CA PRO A 454 -14.68 12.58 25.70
C PRO A 454 -15.71 12.21 24.63
N ASP A 455 -15.71 12.90 23.49
CA ASP A 455 -16.75 12.82 22.47
C ASP A 455 -16.32 12.10 21.19
N VAL A 456 -15.04 12.10 20.82
CA VAL A 456 -14.53 11.46 19.59
C VAL A 456 -13.14 10.90 19.87
N SER A 457 -13.07 9.57 19.96
CA SER A 457 -11.84 8.83 20.17
C SER A 457 -11.64 7.89 18.99
N LEU A 458 -10.98 8.39 17.95
CA LEU A 458 -10.74 7.70 16.69
C LEU A 458 -9.25 7.74 16.37
N LYS A 459 -8.73 6.61 15.88
CA LYS A 459 -7.43 6.55 15.23
C LYS A 459 -7.67 6.60 13.73
N VAL A 460 -7.01 7.53 13.06
CA VAL A 460 -7.09 7.68 11.61
C VAL A 460 -5.70 7.56 11.01
N GLU A 461 -5.54 6.64 10.08
CA GLU A 461 -4.27 6.39 9.39
C GLU A 461 -4.49 6.16 7.89
N THR A 462 -3.47 6.39 7.08
CA THR A 462 -3.53 6.06 5.64
C THR A 462 -3.73 4.55 5.46
N PHE A 463 -4.69 4.15 4.63
CA PHE A 463 -4.99 2.73 4.43
C PHE A 463 -4.36 2.21 3.13
N SER A 464 -3.30 1.42 3.27
CA SER A 464 -2.79 0.52 2.22
C SER A 464 -2.47 1.19 0.87
N ASN A 465 -2.27 2.50 0.87
CA ASN A 465 -1.95 3.30 -0.30
C ASN A 465 -0.97 4.43 0.03
N ASN A 466 -0.24 4.88 -0.99
CA ASN A 466 0.68 6.01 -0.92
C ASN A 466 0.24 7.17 -1.84
N ALA A 467 -1.05 7.24 -2.18
CA ALA A 467 -1.60 8.15 -3.19
C ALA A 467 -1.28 9.63 -2.89
N ALA A 468 -1.39 10.03 -1.62
CA ALA A 468 -1.06 11.39 -1.19
C ALA A 468 0.44 11.71 -1.27
N ILE A 469 1.31 10.75 -0.96
CA ILE A 469 2.77 10.93 -1.06
C ILE A 469 3.19 11.05 -2.52
N ILE A 470 2.60 10.25 -3.42
CA ILE A 470 2.80 10.34 -4.87
C ILE A 470 2.39 11.72 -5.38
N TYR A 471 1.23 12.21 -4.94
CA TYR A 471 0.72 13.51 -5.33
C TYR A 471 1.65 14.66 -4.89
N ASP A 472 2.12 14.66 -3.63
CA ASP A 472 3.02 15.71 -3.12
C ASP A 472 4.38 15.68 -3.78
N THR A 473 4.97 14.49 -3.91
CA THR A 473 6.28 14.32 -4.53
C THR A 473 6.26 14.83 -5.96
N LYS A 474 5.20 14.51 -6.71
CA LYS A 474 4.98 15.02 -8.06
C LYS A 474 4.89 16.55 -8.08
N ASN A 475 4.02 17.15 -7.27
CA ASN A 475 3.79 18.59 -7.28
C ASN A 475 5.04 19.37 -6.84
N TYR A 476 5.74 18.86 -5.83
CA TYR A 476 6.99 19.44 -5.35
C TYR A 476 8.10 19.38 -6.41
N ALA A 477 8.31 18.20 -7.01
CA ALA A 477 9.30 18.02 -8.07
C ALA A 477 8.99 18.89 -9.29
N MET A 478 7.72 18.98 -9.70
CA MET A 478 7.29 19.82 -10.82
C MET A 478 7.53 21.30 -10.53
N ASN A 479 7.20 21.77 -9.32
CA ASN A 479 7.40 23.17 -8.94
C ASN A 479 8.89 23.54 -8.93
N ILE A 480 9.76 22.70 -8.35
CA ILE A 480 11.22 22.90 -8.42
C ILE A 480 11.70 22.94 -9.86
N PHE A 481 11.24 22.00 -10.69
CA PHE A 481 11.66 21.93 -12.08
C PHE A 481 11.25 23.18 -12.87
N LEU A 482 10.06 23.74 -12.61
CA LEU A 482 9.61 25.00 -13.22
C LEU A 482 10.54 26.17 -12.87
N TRP A 483 11.00 26.26 -11.62
CA TRP A 483 11.99 27.28 -11.24
C TRP A 483 13.35 27.08 -11.93
N VAL A 484 13.81 25.83 -12.04
CA VAL A 484 15.03 25.50 -12.79
C VAL A 484 14.89 25.85 -14.27
N LEU A 485 13.73 25.55 -14.88
CA LEU A 485 13.43 25.87 -16.27
C LEU A 485 13.41 27.39 -16.50
N LEU A 486 12.80 28.16 -15.59
CA LEU A 486 12.79 29.62 -15.64
C LEU A 486 14.21 30.19 -15.54
N ALA A 487 14.99 29.77 -14.55
CA ALA A 487 16.37 30.21 -14.37
C ALA A 487 17.24 29.89 -15.60
N SER A 488 17.08 28.69 -16.15
CA SER A 488 17.84 28.25 -17.32
C SER A 488 17.42 28.98 -18.61
N SER A 489 16.14 29.31 -18.76
CA SER A 489 15.62 30.12 -19.86
C SER A 489 16.25 31.53 -19.88
N VAL A 490 16.46 32.13 -18.71
CA VAL A 490 17.19 33.40 -18.58
C VAL A 490 18.64 33.24 -19.04
N VAL A 491 19.32 32.16 -18.65
CA VAL A 491 20.69 31.86 -19.09
C VAL A 491 20.76 31.67 -20.60
N ILE A 492 19.84 30.91 -21.21
CA ILE A 492 19.76 30.72 -22.67
C ILE A 492 19.59 32.07 -23.37
N THR A 493 18.66 32.89 -22.89
CA THR A 493 18.37 34.22 -23.45
C THR A 493 19.62 35.10 -23.40
N LEU A 494 20.36 35.07 -22.30
CA LEU A 494 21.60 35.83 -22.12
C LEU A 494 22.73 35.32 -23.03
N LEU A 495 22.85 34.00 -23.21
CA LEU A 495 23.81 33.40 -24.15
C LEU A 495 23.52 33.81 -25.59
N ILE A 496 22.26 33.70 -26.02
CA ILE A 496 21.82 34.13 -27.36
C ILE A 496 22.08 35.63 -27.54
N TYR A 497 21.74 36.45 -26.54
CA TYR A 497 22.00 37.89 -26.54
C TYR A 497 23.49 38.20 -26.73
N ILE A 498 24.39 37.55 -25.98
CA ILE A 498 25.84 37.76 -26.08
C ILE A 498 26.34 37.38 -27.47
N VAL A 499 25.94 36.21 -27.98
CA VAL A 499 26.36 35.71 -29.28
C VAL A 499 25.93 36.67 -30.38
N ILE A 500 24.67 37.09 -30.39
CA ILE A 500 24.11 37.96 -31.42
C ILE A 500 24.66 39.38 -31.31
N ASN A 501 24.72 39.96 -30.11
CA ASN A 501 25.29 41.29 -29.92
C ASN A 501 26.76 41.33 -30.35
N ARG A 502 27.54 40.30 -30.06
CA ARG A 502 28.93 40.19 -30.52
C ARG A 502 29.01 40.07 -32.04
N ILE A 503 28.17 39.25 -32.66
CA ILE A 503 28.11 39.11 -34.12
C ILE A 503 27.78 40.45 -34.79
N LEU A 504 26.79 41.19 -34.26
CA LEU A 504 26.40 42.51 -34.73
C LEU A 504 27.53 43.54 -34.52
N ALA A 505 28.21 43.50 -33.37
CA ALA A 505 29.34 44.35 -33.06
C ALA A 505 30.51 44.17 -34.04
N ASP A 506 30.83 42.92 -34.39
CA ASP A 506 31.88 42.60 -35.36
C ASP A 506 31.44 42.91 -36.81
N SER A 507 30.17 43.24 -37.04
CA SER A 507 29.60 43.60 -38.35
C SER A 507 29.49 45.12 -38.58
N ARG A 508 30.07 45.94 -37.69
CA ARG A 508 29.94 47.42 -37.73
C ARG A 508 30.50 48.04 -39.00
N LYS A 509 31.63 47.54 -39.52
CA LYS A 509 32.26 48.03 -40.75
C LYS A 509 31.37 47.77 -41.97
N GLU A 510 30.84 46.56 -42.10
CA GLU A 510 29.88 46.19 -43.15
C GLU A 510 28.62 47.08 -43.11
N THR A 511 28.07 47.30 -41.91
CA THR A 511 26.89 48.17 -41.71
C THR A 511 27.15 49.60 -42.17
N SER A 512 28.37 50.09 -41.94
CA SER A 512 28.77 51.45 -42.32
C SER A 512 28.98 51.57 -43.84
N VAL A 513 29.54 50.53 -44.46
CA VAL A 513 29.67 50.41 -45.92
C VAL A 513 28.29 50.36 -46.60
N PHE A 514 27.35 49.56 -46.10
CA PHE A 514 25.99 49.52 -46.66
C PHE A 514 25.27 50.88 -46.56
N ARG A 515 25.45 51.59 -45.45
CA ARG A 515 24.94 52.96 -45.30
C ARG A 515 25.59 53.95 -46.25
N ALA A 516 26.90 53.83 -46.50
CA ALA A 516 27.63 54.67 -47.45
C ALA A 516 27.21 54.43 -48.91
N ILE A 517 26.77 53.20 -49.24
CA ILE A 517 26.24 52.82 -50.55
C ILE A 517 24.78 53.27 -50.75
N GLY A 518 24.11 53.77 -49.69
CA GLY A 518 22.77 54.35 -49.77
C GLY A 518 21.63 53.48 -49.25
N TYR A 519 21.92 52.37 -48.56
CA TYR A 519 20.87 51.54 -47.95
C TYR A 519 20.18 52.22 -46.76
N SER A 520 18.85 52.10 -46.70
CA SER A 520 18.06 52.61 -45.60
C SER A 520 18.26 51.80 -44.31
N ARG A 521 17.96 52.39 -43.14
CA ARG A 521 18.03 51.69 -41.84
C ARG A 521 17.13 50.46 -41.80
N PHE A 522 15.99 50.53 -42.49
CA PHE A 522 15.01 49.45 -42.58
C PHE A 522 15.56 48.26 -43.39
N GLU A 523 16.17 48.52 -44.56
CA GLU A 523 16.77 47.47 -45.40
C GLU A 523 17.95 46.77 -44.68
N ILE A 524 18.73 47.52 -43.89
CA ILE A 524 19.79 46.95 -43.05
C ILE A 524 19.20 46.08 -41.92
N SER A 525 18.12 46.53 -41.29
CA SER A 525 17.42 45.77 -40.24
C SER A 525 16.88 44.43 -40.78
N GLN A 526 16.33 44.43 -42.01
CA GLN A 526 15.84 43.20 -42.64
C GLN A 526 16.92 42.12 -42.82
N ILE A 527 18.16 42.50 -43.18
CA ILE A 527 19.27 41.55 -43.28
C ILE A 527 19.56 40.91 -41.91
N TYR A 528 19.55 41.70 -40.85
CA TYR A 528 19.81 41.21 -39.50
C TYR A 528 18.67 40.37 -38.92
N ILE A 529 17.41 40.74 -39.18
CA ILE A 529 16.23 39.94 -38.82
C ILE A 529 16.29 38.57 -39.52
N MET A 530 16.60 38.53 -40.83
CA MET A 530 16.74 37.28 -41.57
C MET A 530 17.87 36.41 -41.00
N TYR A 531 18.98 37.03 -40.61
CA TYR A 531 20.08 36.32 -39.97
C TYR A 531 19.69 35.72 -38.62
N ILE A 532 19.00 36.49 -37.77
CA ILE A 532 18.49 36.03 -36.47
C ILE A 532 17.52 34.87 -36.68
N ALA A 533 16.59 34.99 -37.62
CA ALA A 533 15.64 33.93 -37.93
C ALA A 533 16.37 32.64 -38.38
N LEU A 534 17.37 32.75 -39.27
CA LEU A 534 18.17 31.59 -39.68
C LEU A 534 18.95 30.98 -38.51
N PHE A 535 19.54 31.79 -37.63
CA PHE A 535 20.23 31.32 -36.43
C PHE A 535 19.27 30.57 -35.50
N SER A 536 18.12 31.16 -35.17
CA SER A 536 17.10 30.55 -34.33
C SER A 536 16.52 29.28 -34.95
N SER A 537 16.32 29.24 -36.28
CA SER A 537 15.90 28.02 -36.98
C SER A 537 16.94 26.91 -36.88
N ILE A 538 18.23 27.22 -37.03
CA ILE A 538 19.30 26.21 -36.91
C ILE A 538 19.36 25.68 -35.48
N VAL A 539 19.27 26.53 -34.45
CA VAL A 539 19.21 26.08 -33.05
C VAL A 539 17.99 25.19 -32.83
N SER A 540 16.81 25.62 -33.29
CA SER A 540 15.56 24.85 -33.16
C SER A 540 15.65 23.46 -33.83
N ILE A 541 16.19 23.40 -35.06
CA ILE A 541 16.38 22.14 -35.80
C ILE A 541 17.40 21.25 -35.08
N LEU A 542 18.55 21.79 -34.66
CA LEU A 542 19.58 21.02 -33.95
C LEU A 542 19.06 20.49 -32.62
N THR A 543 18.36 21.30 -31.82
CA THR A 543 17.72 20.86 -30.59
C THR A 543 16.73 19.73 -30.87
N THR A 544 15.88 19.86 -31.89
CA THR A 544 14.90 18.81 -32.25
C THR A 544 15.59 17.50 -32.65
N ILE A 545 16.68 17.56 -33.43
CA ILE A 545 17.44 16.37 -33.83
C ILE A 545 18.10 15.71 -32.61
N ILE A 546 18.77 16.49 -31.76
CA ILE A 546 19.39 15.98 -30.53
C ILE A 546 18.32 15.34 -29.64
N SER A 547 17.17 16.01 -29.47
CA SER A 547 16.06 15.49 -28.69
C SER A 547 15.52 14.19 -29.27
N ALA A 548 15.31 14.09 -30.58
CA ALA A 548 14.83 12.86 -31.23
C ALA A 548 15.78 11.67 -30.99
N VAL A 549 17.09 11.89 -31.02
CA VAL A 549 18.09 10.84 -30.72
C VAL A 549 17.98 10.38 -29.28
N VAL A 550 17.87 11.31 -28.32
CA VAL A 550 17.72 10.97 -26.90
C VAL A 550 16.40 10.23 -26.66
N VAL A 551 15.30 10.68 -27.27
CA VAL A 551 13.99 10.01 -27.16
C VAL A 551 14.09 8.58 -27.70
N MET A 552 14.70 8.34 -28.87
CA MET A 552 14.91 6.97 -29.37
C MET A 552 15.67 6.09 -28.38
N ALA A 553 16.73 6.64 -27.75
CA ALA A 553 17.49 5.91 -26.74
C ALA A 553 16.65 5.62 -25.48
N VAL A 554 15.88 6.60 -25.00
CA VAL A 554 14.99 6.43 -23.83
C VAL A 554 13.92 5.38 -24.09
N LYS A 555 13.19 5.47 -25.20
CA LYS A 555 12.13 4.49 -25.54
C LYS A 555 12.66 3.08 -25.78
N SER A 556 13.86 2.93 -26.35
CA SER A 556 14.40 1.60 -26.67
C SER A 556 15.09 0.92 -25.48
N ILE A 557 15.62 1.67 -24.51
CA ILE A 557 16.47 1.13 -23.45
C ILE A 557 15.78 1.19 -22.08
N TYR A 558 15.14 2.32 -21.76
CA TYR A 558 14.67 2.61 -20.40
C TYR A 558 13.18 2.33 -20.22
N GLU A 559 12.32 2.72 -21.17
CA GLU A 559 10.87 2.49 -21.05
C GLU A 559 10.50 1.01 -20.85
N PRO A 560 11.05 0.03 -21.60
CA PRO A 560 10.73 -1.38 -21.38
C PRO A 560 11.13 -1.89 -19.99
N GLN A 561 12.30 -1.45 -19.49
CA GLN A 561 12.77 -1.82 -18.16
C GLN A 561 11.91 -1.20 -17.06
N ALA A 562 11.49 0.05 -17.24
CA ALA A 562 10.58 0.74 -16.33
C ALA A 562 9.20 0.08 -16.31
N SER A 563 8.63 -0.29 -17.47
CA SER A 563 7.35 -1.00 -17.55
C SER A 563 7.38 -2.30 -16.74
N LEU A 564 8.42 -3.12 -16.91
CA LEU A 564 8.59 -4.37 -16.17
C LEU A 564 8.75 -4.12 -14.66
N TYR A 565 9.63 -3.18 -14.30
CA TYR A 565 9.88 -2.81 -12.91
C TYR A 565 8.60 -2.40 -12.20
N PHE A 566 7.83 -1.47 -12.78
CA PHE A 566 6.61 -0.99 -12.16
C PHE A 566 5.54 -2.08 -12.10
N THR A 567 5.36 -2.87 -13.16
CA THR A 567 4.36 -3.95 -13.17
C THR A 567 4.56 -4.96 -12.02
N ASN A 568 5.81 -5.16 -11.56
CA ASN A 568 6.09 -6.05 -10.43
C ASN A 568 5.41 -5.61 -9.11
N PHE A 569 5.13 -4.31 -8.94
CA PHE A 569 4.61 -3.75 -7.68
C PHE A 569 3.11 -3.44 -7.70
N PHE A 570 2.43 -3.64 -8.84
CA PHE A 570 1.00 -3.33 -8.98
C PHE A 570 0.13 -4.59 -9.13
N ALA A 571 -1.17 -4.43 -8.86
CA ALA A 571 -2.11 -5.52 -8.64
C ALA A 571 -2.58 -6.28 -9.91
N LEU A 572 -2.58 -5.63 -11.08
CA LEU A 572 -3.27 -6.15 -12.26
C LEU A 572 -2.37 -6.87 -13.27
N ASP A 573 -2.97 -7.83 -13.99
CA ASP A 573 -2.35 -8.66 -15.03
C ASP A 573 -2.02 -7.91 -16.35
N GLN A 574 -2.35 -6.62 -16.42
CA GLN A 574 -2.15 -5.82 -17.63
C GLN A 574 -0.84 -5.05 -17.58
N THR A 575 0.04 -5.35 -18.54
CA THR A 575 1.20 -4.53 -18.86
C THR A 575 0.70 -3.20 -19.43
N LYS A 576 0.79 -2.14 -18.62
CA LYS A 576 0.83 -0.80 -19.18
C LYS A 576 2.27 -0.47 -19.57
N ASP A 577 2.42 0.35 -20.60
CA ASP A 577 3.73 0.85 -20.97
C ASP A 577 4.06 2.05 -20.10
N PHE A 578 5.22 2.01 -19.45
CA PHE A 578 5.74 3.18 -18.75
C PHE A 578 6.32 4.17 -19.75
N VAL A 579 5.62 5.28 -19.96
CA VAL A 579 6.01 6.27 -20.96
C VAL A 579 6.77 7.41 -20.29
N ILE A 580 8.02 7.60 -20.72
CA ILE A 580 8.88 8.71 -20.27
C ILE A 580 8.82 9.84 -21.29
N VAL A 581 8.85 9.55 -22.61
CA VAL A 581 8.83 10.62 -23.63
C VAL A 581 8.08 10.21 -24.91
N ASP A 582 7.33 11.14 -25.49
CA ASP A 582 6.61 10.93 -26.76
C ASP A 582 7.14 11.76 -27.94
N PHE A 583 7.23 11.09 -29.10
CA PHE A 583 7.64 11.73 -30.36
C PHE A 583 6.66 12.80 -30.85
N SER A 584 5.37 12.65 -30.56
CA SER A 584 4.31 13.56 -31.03
C SER A 584 4.47 14.99 -30.51
N ILE A 585 5.26 15.19 -29.46
CA ILE A 585 5.41 16.44 -28.74
C ILE A 585 6.68 17.21 -29.17
N LEU A 586 7.62 16.57 -29.88
CA LEU A 586 8.93 17.13 -30.23
C LEU A 586 8.81 18.46 -31.01
N ILE A 587 8.00 18.51 -32.06
CA ILE A 587 7.91 19.71 -32.92
C ILE A 587 7.17 20.88 -32.23
N PRO A 588 5.94 20.70 -31.69
CA PRO A 588 5.20 21.82 -31.10
C PRO A 588 5.78 22.31 -29.77
N LEU A 589 6.37 21.44 -28.95
CA LEU A 589 6.80 21.79 -27.59
C LEU A 589 8.29 22.13 -27.47
N ILE A 590 9.14 21.68 -28.42
CA ILE A 590 10.57 21.96 -28.42
C ILE A 590 10.93 22.98 -29.51
N GLY A 591 10.54 22.69 -30.75
CA GLY A 591 10.97 23.47 -31.90
C GLY A 591 10.46 24.92 -31.88
N VAL A 592 9.16 25.10 -31.62
CA VAL A 592 8.50 26.42 -31.65
C VAL A 592 8.98 27.33 -30.52
N PRO A 593 9.00 26.92 -29.24
CA PRO A 593 9.41 27.82 -28.14
C PRO A 593 10.86 28.27 -28.28
N VAL A 594 11.78 27.38 -28.68
CA VAL A 594 13.20 27.71 -28.89
C VAL A 594 13.37 28.76 -29.98
N PHE A 595 12.61 28.64 -31.08
CA PHE A 595 12.62 29.63 -32.15
C PHE A 595 12.13 30.99 -31.66
N VAL A 596 11.00 31.02 -30.93
CA VAL A 596 10.41 32.25 -30.38
C VAL A 596 11.34 32.93 -29.37
N ILE A 597 11.92 32.18 -28.43
CA ILE A 597 12.91 32.69 -27.46
C ILE A 597 14.12 33.28 -28.19
N GLY A 598 14.60 32.61 -29.24
CA GLY A 598 15.69 33.09 -30.07
C GLY A 598 15.39 34.43 -30.72
N ILE A 599 14.17 34.64 -31.24
CA ILE A 599 13.75 35.93 -31.78
C ILE A 599 13.70 37.00 -30.68
N ILE A 600 13.03 36.71 -29.56
CA ILE A 600 12.83 37.65 -28.45
C ILE A 600 14.18 38.13 -27.89
N ALA A 601 15.10 37.21 -27.63
CA ALA A 601 16.44 37.50 -27.13
C ALA A 601 17.25 38.44 -28.04
N SER A 602 16.90 38.48 -29.32
CA SER A 602 17.62 39.22 -30.37
C SER A 602 17.10 40.63 -30.61
N ILE A 603 15.93 40.99 -30.08
CA ILE A 603 15.28 42.29 -30.31
C ILE A 603 16.16 43.44 -29.78
N ILE A 604 16.65 43.32 -28.55
CA ILE A 604 17.45 44.39 -27.91
C ILE A 604 18.78 44.62 -28.64
N PRO A 605 19.61 43.59 -28.96
CA PRO A 605 20.82 43.76 -29.76
C PRO A 605 20.56 44.42 -31.12
N LEU A 606 19.44 44.05 -31.76
CA LEU A 606 19.05 44.57 -33.07
C LEU A 606 18.76 46.08 -33.01
N ILE A 607 17.96 46.51 -32.04
CA ILE A 607 17.61 47.94 -31.85
C ILE A 607 18.88 48.76 -31.57
N ILE A 608 19.73 48.30 -30.64
CA ILE A 608 20.95 49.03 -30.25
C ILE A 608 21.89 49.21 -31.44
N ASN A 609 22.07 48.19 -32.28
CA ASN A 609 23.07 48.24 -33.36
C ASN A 609 22.56 48.94 -34.63
N THR A 610 21.27 48.87 -34.95
CA THR A 610 20.69 49.56 -36.13
C THR A 610 20.56 51.08 -35.94
N HIS A 611 20.44 51.56 -34.70
CA HIS A 611 20.32 52.99 -34.37
C HIS A 611 21.65 53.75 -34.21
N ARG A 612 22.80 53.06 -34.13
CA ARG A 612 24.13 53.72 -34.01
C ARG A 612 24.46 54.60 -35.21
N SER A 613 25.19 55.69 -35.02
CA SER A 613 25.56 56.60 -36.12
C SER A 613 26.75 56.06 -36.95
N PRO A 614 26.76 56.28 -38.28
CA PRO A 614 27.81 55.75 -39.17
C PRO A 614 29.20 56.34 -38.86
N LEU A 615 29.28 57.63 -38.52
CA LEU A 615 30.52 58.31 -38.14
C LEU A 615 31.17 57.72 -36.87
N LYS A 616 30.37 57.23 -35.93
CA LYS A 616 30.86 56.63 -34.68
C LYS A 616 31.33 55.19 -34.88
N ASN A 617 30.78 54.48 -35.87
CA ASN A 617 31.19 53.12 -36.22
C ASN A 617 32.50 53.08 -37.03
N LEU A 618 32.80 54.12 -37.82
CA LEU A 618 34.05 54.23 -38.58
C LEU A 618 35.23 54.77 -37.74
N ARG A 619 34.95 55.39 -36.58
CA ARG A 619 35.94 56.06 -35.70
C ARG A 619 36.31 55.25 -34.45
N ALA A 620 35.60 54.15 -34.17
CA ALA A 620 35.76 53.36 -32.94
C ALA A 620 36.71 52.16 -33.09
N GLU A 621 37.64 52.22 -34.05
CA GLU A 621 38.86 51.42 -34.07
C GLU A 621 40.05 52.33 -33.79
#